data_AF-A0A9X6AEP4-F1
#
_entry.id   AF-A0A9X6AEP4-F1
#
_cell.length_a   1.000
_cell.length_b   1.000
_cell.length_c   1.000
_cell.angle_alpha   90.00
_cell.angle_beta   90.00
_cell.angle_gamma   90.00
#
_symmetry.space_group_name_H-M   'P 1'
#
loop_
_entity.id
_entity.type
_entity.pdbx_description
1 polymer ?
#
loop_
_entity_poly.entity_id
_entity_poly.type
_entity_poly.pdbx_seq_one_letter_code
_entity_poly.pdbx_strand_id
1 'polypeptide(L)'
;HGPANTDVVGSFTEAINQVNSLGFRPDFVMHSGDLTHLSTAGQFDQVKQMLTGMQTDRVFTVPGEHDSIGDAGRAYRKTFGMGTLGDGWYSFDTHGVHIIALVNTLSLEKLGHLGNDQIDFVRKDIAGLSSDTPIVVFSHIPLFAMYPKWGWSTDDALKVIALLRRFSSVTCLNGHVHQLFTKTDGNITFHSATTTAYPLPKPGRA
;
A
#
# COMPACT_ATOMS: atom_id res chain seq x y z
N HIS A 1 -23.14 3.68 2.96
CA HIS A 1 -23.57 3.69 1.56
C HIS A 1 -23.89 5.14 1.22
N GLY A 2 -22.88 5.90 0.77
CA GLY A 2 -23.11 7.17 0.11
C GLY A 2 -23.22 6.93 -1.41
N PRO A 3 -23.69 7.92 -2.19
CA PRO A 3 -23.60 7.85 -3.65
C PRO A 3 -22.13 7.70 -4.09
N ALA A 4 -21.94 7.18 -5.31
CA ALA A 4 -20.65 7.19 -5.97
C ALA A 4 -20.06 8.61 -5.95
N ASN A 5 -18.78 8.75 -5.60
CA ASN A 5 -18.13 10.05 -5.57
C ASN A 5 -17.97 10.55 -7.01
N THR A 6 -18.72 11.61 -7.34
CA THR A 6 -18.70 12.21 -8.68
C THR A 6 -17.53 13.18 -8.88
N ASP A 7 -16.80 13.52 -7.81
CA ASP A 7 -15.65 14.43 -7.83
C ASP A 7 -14.45 13.83 -7.08
N VAL A 8 -13.90 12.76 -7.66
CA VAL A 8 -12.70 12.09 -7.15
C VAL A 8 -11.47 13.00 -7.15
N VAL A 9 -11.40 13.97 -8.08
CA VAL A 9 -10.31 14.94 -8.15
C VAL A 9 -10.39 15.93 -6.98
N GLY A 10 -11.56 16.48 -6.71
CA GLY A 10 -11.79 17.36 -5.56
C GLY A 10 -11.50 16.65 -4.24
N SER A 11 -11.95 15.40 -4.10
CA SER A 11 -11.73 14.61 -2.88
C SER A 11 -10.25 14.28 -2.64
N PHE A 12 -9.50 13.96 -3.71
CA PHE A 12 -8.05 13.75 -3.59
C PHE A 12 -7.29 15.06 -3.33
N THR A 13 -7.72 16.17 -3.94
CA THR A 13 -7.18 17.51 -3.65
C THR A 13 -7.38 17.90 -2.19
N GLU A 14 -8.55 17.60 -1.62
CA GLU A 14 -8.83 17.84 -0.20
C GLU A 14 -7.91 16.98 0.69
N ALA A 15 -7.71 15.70 0.37
CA ALA A 15 -6.76 14.86 1.09
C ALA A 15 -5.33 15.43 1.04
N ILE A 16 -4.91 15.96 -0.12
CA ILE A 16 -3.63 16.64 -0.28
C ILE A 16 -3.53 17.87 0.64
N ASN A 17 -4.57 18.70 0.67
CA ASN A 17 -4.61 19.90 1.50
C ASN A 17 -4.59 19.56 3.00
N GLN A 18 -5.25 18.48 3.41
CA GLN A 18 -5.23 18.02 4.80
C GLN A 18 -3.82 17.60 5.23
N VAL A 19 -3.09 16.85 4.39
CA VAL A 19 -1.70 16.48 4.68
C VAL A 19 -0.80 17.72 4.74
N ASN A 20 -0.97 18.67 3.81
CA ASN A 20 -0.20 19.92 3.80
C ASN A 20 -0.54 20.84 4.99
N SER A 21 -1.69 20.64 5.63
CA SER A 21 -2.13 21.41 6.79
C SER A 21 -1.73 20.77 8.12
N LEU A 22 -1.02 19.63 8.10
CA LEU A 22 -0.31 19.14 9.28
C LEU A 22 0.67 20.25 9.68
N GLY A 23 0.64 20.70 10.93
CA GLY A 23 1.50 21.81 11.42
C GLY A 23 3.01 21.52 11.38
N PHE A 24 3.43 20.49 10.65
CA PHE A 24 4.76 20.05 10.36
C PHE A 24 4.78 19.44 8.94
N ARG A 25 5.94 19.45 8.30
CA ARG A 25 6.15 18.76 7.02
C ARG A 25 6.37 17.25 7.27
N PRO A 26 5.59 16.35 6.66
CA PRO A 26 5.84 14.91 6.75
C PRO A 26 7.19 14.51 6.14
N ASP A 27 7.90 13.59 6.79
CA ASP A 27 9.14 13.00 6.26
C ASP A 27 8.93 12.27 4.94
N PHE A 28 7.76 11.67 4.77
CA PHE A 28 7.28 11.13 3.51
C PHE A 28 5.75 10.98 3.53
N VAL A 29 5.17 10.77 2.35
CA VAL A 29 3.78 10.37 2.14
C VAL A 29 3.76 9.06 1.36
N MET A 30 2.87 8.13 1.72
CA MET A 30 2.68 6.86 1.01
C MET A 30 1.26 6.75 0.49
N HIS A 31 1.08 6.50 -0.81
CA HIS A 31 -0.21 6.12 -1.39
C HIS A 31 -0.29 4.59 -1.52
N SER A 32 -1.21 3.96 -0.79
CA SER A 32 -1.28 2.50 -0.65
C SER A 32 -2.09 1.81 -1.75
N GLY A 33 -1.90 2.19 -3.01
CA GLY A 33 -2.54 1.57 -4.19
C GLY A 33 -3.88 2.14 -4.62
N ASP A 34 -4.37 1.64 -5.75
CA ASP A 34 -5.51 2.13 -6.52
C ASP A 34 -5.42 3.63 -6.82
N LEU A 35 -4.28 4.02 -7.38
CA LEU A 35 -4.04 5.40 -7.83
C LEU A 35 -4.95 5.75 -9.00
N THR A 36 -5.20 4.77 -9.87
CA THR A 36 -6.03 4.88 -11.07
C THR A 36 -7.22 3.95 -10.98
N HIS A 37 -8.24 4.17 -11.82
CA HIS A 37 -9.38 3.27 -11.91
C HIS A 37 -9.23 2.22 -13.03
N LEU A 38 -8.60 2.61 -14.13
CA LEU A 38 -8.50 1.82 -15.37
C LEU A 38 -7.07 1.71 -15.90
N SER A 39 -6.05 2.11 -15.12
CA SER A 39 -4.64 2.08 -15.52
C SER A 39 -4.33 2.85 -16.83
N THR A 40 -5.12 3.86 -17.19
CA THR A 40 -4.85 4.60 -18.45
C THR A 40 -3.68 5.57 -18.28
N ALA A 41 -2.95 5.82 -19.36
CA ALA A 41 -1.83 6.78 -19.34
C ALA A 41 -2.25 8.18 -18.84
N GLY A 42 -3.46 8.63 -19.21
CA GLY A 42 -4.01 9.91 -18.74
C GLY A 42 -4.32 9.91 -17.24
N GLN A 43 -4.81 8.80 -16.68
CA GLN A 43 -5.02 8.70 -15.23
C GLN A 43 -3.71 8.70 -14.46
N PHE A 44 -2.70 7.96 -14.93
CA PHE A 44 -1.38 7.98 -14.31
C PHE A 44 -0.73 9.37 -14.37
N ASP A 45 -0.82 10.06 -15.50
CA ASP A 45 -0.32 11.45 -15.63
C ASP A 45 -1.08 12.41 -14.69
N GLN A 46 -2.40 12.30 -14.62
CA GLN A 46 -3.22 13.10 -13.72
C GLN A 46 -2.81 12.91 -12.25
N VAL A 47 -2.69 11.66 -11.79
CA VAL A 47 -2.27 11.40 -10.40
C VAL A 47 -0.86 11.95 -10.16
N LYS A 48 0.06 11.72 -11.10
CA LYS A 48 1.44 12.24 -11.00
C LYS A 48 1.45 13.76 -10.87
N GLN A 49 0.64 14.47 -11.65
CA GLN A 49 0.49 15.92 -11.55
C GLN A 49 -0.10 16.35 -10.20
N MET A 50 -1.15 15.70 -9.74
CA MET A 50 -1.78 16.03 -8.45
C MET A 50 -0.81 15.83 -7.27
N LEU A 51 -0.02 14.76 -7.29
CA LEU A 51 0.98 14.48 -6.25
C LEU A 51 2.07 15.56 -6.16
N THR A 52 2.28 16.39 -7.20
CA THR A 52 3.19 17.55 -7.10
C THR A 52 2.69 18.62 -6.12
N GLY A 53 1.42 18.58 -5.74
CA GLY A 53 0.86 19.45 -4.70
C GLY A 53 1.24 19.07 -3.28
N MET A 54 1.90 17.93 -3.05
CA MET A 54 2.42 17.55 -1.73
C MET A 54 3.52 18.50 -1.25
N GLN A 55 3.42 18.97 -0.01
CA GLN A 55 4.48 19.73 0.66
C GLN A 55 5.54 18.81 1.28
N THR A 56 5.92 17.75 0.54
CA THR A 56 7.05 16.88 0.83
C THR A 56 7.72 16.47 -0.48
N ASP A 57 9.02 16.23 -0.43
CA ASP A 57 9.84 15.76 -1.55
C ASP A 57 9.83 14.23 -1.66
N ARG A 58 9.24 13.54 -0.67
CA ARG A 58 9.23 12.08 -0.58
C ARG A 58 7.81 11.55 -0.64
N VAL A 59 7.32 11.34 -1.86
CA VAL A 59 6.04 10.66 -2.11
C VAL A 59 6.32 9.28 -2.67
N PHE A 60 5.85 8.26 -1.95
CA PHE A 60 5.99 6.85 -2.28
C PHE A 60 4.64 6.26 -2.63
N THR A 61 4.65 5.16 -3.39
CA THR A 61 3.43 4.48 -3.81
C THR A 61 3.66 2.96 -3.83
N VAL A 62 2.60 2.21 -3.56
CA VAL A 62 2.48 0.80 -3.99
C VAL A 62 1.31 0.71 -4.97
N PRO A 63 1.31 -0.21 -5.95
CA PRO A 63 0.19 -0.37 -6.87
C PRO A 63 -0.96 -1.11 -6.18
N GLY A 64 -2.19 -0.75 -6.53
CA GLY A 64 -3.37 -1.59 -6.29
C GLY A 64 -3.70 -2.47 -7.50
N GLU A 65 -4.80 -3.24 -7.42
CA GLU A 65 -5.25 -4.03 -8.57
C GLU A 65 -5.66 -3.14 -9.75
N HIS A 66 -6.21 -1.95 -9.48
CA HIS A 66 -6.68 -1.04 -10.53
C HIS A 66 -5.55 -0.32 -11.27
N ASP A 67 -4.32 -0.40 -10.77
CA ASP A 67 -3.11 0.17 -11.39
C ASP A 67 -2.39 -0.81 -12.33
N SER A 68 -2.90 -2.03 -12.47
CA SER A 68 -2.24 -3.12 -13.19
C SER A 68 -3.09 -3.74 -14.30
N ILE A 69 -4.20 -3.09 -14.66
CA ILE A 69 -5.18 -3.60 -15.61
C ILE A 69 -4.57 -3.69 -17.01
N GLY A 70 -4.62 -4.88 -17.60
CA GLY A 70 -4.27 -5.13 -19.00
C GLY A 70 -2.77 -5.19 -19.31
N ASP A 71 -1.87 -4.91 -18.35
CA ASP A 71 -0.43 -4.90 -18.62
C ASP A 71 0.47 -5.43 -17.50
N ALA A 72 -0.09 -6.03 -16.44
CA ALA A 72 0.65 -6.55 -15.30
C ALA A 72 1.53 -5.46 -14.61
N GLY A 73 0.98 -4.25 -14.49
CA GLY A 73 1.56 -3.13 -13.75
C GLY A 73 2.73 -2.46 -14.47
N ARG A 74 2.93 -2.70 -15.77
CA ARG A 74 4.04 -2.11 -16.52
C ARG A 74 3.90 -0.59 -16.61
N ALA A 75 2.71 -0.08 -16.88
CA ALA A 75 2.43 1.36 -16.92
C ALA A 75 2.63 2.03 -15.56
N TYR A 76 2.17 1.38 -14.48
CA TYR A 76 2.47 1.83 -13.12
C TYR A 76 3.98 1.89 -12.86
N ARG A 77 4.72 0.80 -13.13
CA ARG A 77 6.18 0.76 -12.90
C ARG A 77 6.92 1.82 -13.70
N LYS A 78 6.51 2.08 -14.95
CA LYS A 78 7.09 3.14 -15.77
C LYS A 78 6.88 4.53 -15.17
N THR A 79 5.77 4.73 -14.47
CA THR A 79 5.38 6.05 -13.92
C THR A 79 5.90 6.29 -12.51
N PHE A 80 5.78 5.28 -11.64
CA PHE A 80 6.04 5.38 -10.19
C PHE A 80 7.04 4.35 -9.66
N GLY A 81 7.41 3.33 -10.43
CA GLY A 81 8.27 2.23 -10.00
C GLY A 81 9.74 2.39 -10.38
N MET A 82 10.21 3.58 -10.76
CA MET A 82 11.63 3.79 -11.06
C MET A 82 12.51 3.51 -9.84
N GLY A 83 13.51 2.63 -9.99
CA GLY A 83 14.42 2.25 -8.90
C GLY A 83 13.92 1.12 -7.99
N THR A 84 12.71 0.61 -8.24
CA THR A 84 12.19 -0.57 -7.55
C THR A 84 12.80 -1.88 -8.08
N LEU A 85 12.62 -2.96 -7.32
CA LEU A 85 13.09 -4.30 -7.66
C LEU A 85 11.95 -5.16 -8.19
N GLY A 86 12.31 -6.15 -9.03
CA GLY A 86 11.37 -7.13 -9.58
C GLY A 86 10.14 -6.45 -10.20
N ASP A 87 8.96 -6.79 -9.69
CA ASP A 87 7.69 -6.25 -10.17
C ASP A 87 7.22 -4.95 -9.50
N GLY A 88 8.07 -4.33 -8.67
CA GLY A 88 7.80 -3.00 -8.13
C GLY A 88 8.04 -2.82 -6.63
N TRP A 89 8.59 -3.83 -5.94
CA TRP A 89 8.80 -3.77 -4.49
C TRP A 89 10.12 -3.09 -4.13
N TYR A 90 10.19 -2.49 -2.96
CA TYR A 90 11.35 -1.74 -2.49
C TYR A 90 11.33 -1.59 -0.97
N SER A 91 12.45 -1.14 -0.40
CA SER A 91 12.59 -0.77 1.00
C SER A 91 13.43 0.48 1.14
N PHE A 92 13.30 1.16 2.28
CA PHE A 92 14.15 2.29 2.63
C PHE A 92 14.11 2.55 4.13
N ASP A 93 15.14 3.21 4.64
CA ASP A 93 15.20 3.63 6.04
C ASP A 93 14.81 5.10 6.20
N THR A 94 14.20 5.42 7.33
CA THR A 94 13.98 6.80 7.77
C THR A 94 13.93 6.87 9.28
N HIS A 95 14.72 7.76 9.89
CA HIS A 95 14.71 8.02 11.33
C HIS A 95 14.81 6.75 12.22
N GLY A 96 15.59 5.75 11.79
CA GLY A 96 15.77 4.49 12.51
C GLY A 96 14.62 3.47 12.34
N VAL A 97 13.62 3.78 11.51
CA VAL A 97 12.54 2.89 11.09
C VAL A 97 12.86 2.33 9.71
N HIS A 98 12.66 1.03 9.54
CA HIS A 98 12.81 0.36 8.25
C HIS A 98 11.45 0.19 7.58
N ILE A 99 11.32 0.68 6.35
CA ILE A 99 10.08 0.67 5.57
C ILE A 99 10.20 -0.38 4.46
N ILE A 100 9.19 -1.23 4.33
CA ILE A 100 9.09 -2.24 3.26
C ILE A 100 7.81 -1.98 2.46
N ALA A 101 7.93 -1.81 1.16
CA ALA A 101 6.80 -1.61 0.25
C ALA A 101 6.63 -2.85 -0.65
N LEU A 102 5.53 -3.56 -0.46
CA LEU A 102 5.21 -4.81 -1.13
C LEU A 102 4.20 -4.61 -2.26
N VAL A 103 4.37 -5.37 -3.33
CA VAL A 103 3.46 -5.45 -4.48
C VAL A 103 2.75 -6.78 -4.44
N ASN A 104 1.47 -6.78 -4.07
CA ASN A 104 0.69 -8.02 -3.89
C ASN A 104 -0.53 -8.14 -4.81
N THR A 105 -0.61 -7.35 -5.88
CA THR A 105 -1.80 -7.23 -6.74
C THR A 105 -1.62 -7.76 -8.17
N LEU A 106 -0.47 -8.36 -8.47
CA LEU A 106 -0.08 -8.72 -9.86
C LEU A 106 -0.37 -10.18 -10.24
N SER A 107 -0.93 -10.98 -9.34
CA SER A 107 -1.24 -12.38 -9.65
C SER A 107 -2.45 -12.49 -10.58
N LEU A 108 -2.34 -13.38 -11.57
CA LEU A 108 -3.43 -13.68 -12.52
C LEU A 108 -4.48 -14.62 -11.92
N GLU A 109 -4.14 -15.36 -10.87
CA GLU A 109 -5.00 -16.39 -10.27
C GLU A 109 -5.58 -15.98 -8.92
N LYS A 110 -4.89 -15.08 -8.20
CA LYS A 110 -5.21 -14.69 -6.84
C LYS A 110 -5.29 -13.18 -6.76
N LEU A 111 -6.23 -12.67 -5.96
CA LEU A 111 -6.33 -11.24 -5.71
C LEU A 111 -5.07 -10.73 -5.01
N GLY A 112 -4.67 -11.37 -3.89
CA GLY A 112 -3.47 -11.02 -3.13
C GLY A 112 -2.41 -12.12 -3.16
N HIS A 113 -1.21 -11.83 -3.69
CA HIS A 113 -0.08 -12.78 -3.75
C HIS A 113 1.28 -12.07 -3.85
N LEU A 114 2.29 -12.51 -3.09
CA LEU A 114 3.64 -11.92 -3.12
C LEU A 114 4.63 -12.66 -4.02
N GLY A 115 4.61 -14.00 -3.99
CA GLY A 115 5.56 -14.83 -4.73
C GLY A 115 6.93 -14.98 -4.05
N ASN A 116 7.67 -16.01 -4.46
CA ASN A 116 8.91 -16.42 -3.78
C ASN A 116 10.03 -15.37 -3.87
N ASP A 117 10.16 -14.67 -5.01
CA ASP A 117 11.25 -13.70 -5.22
C ASP A 117 11.12 -12.50 -4.28
N GLN A 118 9.89 -12.01 -4.09
CA GLN A 118 9.61 -10.90 -3.18
C GLN A 118 9.74 -11.32 -1.71
N ILE A 119 9.34 -12.55 -1.36
CA ILE A 119 9.55 -13.09 -0.01
C ILE A 119 11.05 -13.25 0.29
N ASP A 120 11.84 -13.71 -0.69
CA ASP A 120 13.29 -13.82 -0.55
C ASP A 120 13.97 -12.44 -0.47
N PHE A 121 13.45 -11.45 -1.20
CA PHE A 121 13.83 -10.05 -1.02
C PHE A 121 13.63 -9.63 0.45
N VAL A 122 12.41 -9.77 1.01
CA VAL A 122 12.13 -9.40 2.41
C VAL A 122 13.07 -10.13 3.37
N ARG A 123 13.29 -11.44 3.17
CA ARG A 123 14.20 -12.23 4.00
C ARG A 123 15.62 -11.67 4.02
N LYS A 124 16.14 -11.26 2.86
CA LYS A 124 17.50 -10.71 2.71
C LYS A 124 17.58 -9.29 3.27
N ASP A 125 16.58 -8.47 2.96
CA ASP A 125 16.49 -7.05 3.32
C ASP A 125 16.55 -6.87 4.84
N ILE A 126 15.80 -7.68 5.58
CA ILE A 126 15.72 -7.59 7.04
C ILE A 126 16.81 -8.39 7.78
N ALA A 127 17.64 -9.17 7.07
CA ALA A 127 18.53 -10.17 7.69
C ALA A 127 19.51 -9.56 8.69
N GLY A 128 20.05 -8.38 8.34
CA GLY A 128 21.04 -7.65 9.13
C GLY A 128 20.45 -6.69 10.17
N LEU A 129 19.12 -6.53 10.22
CA LEU A 129 18.48 -5.60 11.14
C LEU A 129 18.43 -6.16 12.57
N SER A 130 18.55 -5.27 13.55
CA SER A 130 18.36 -5.60 14.97
C SER A 130 16.89 -5.93 15.23
N SER A 131 16.60 -6.81 16.20
CA SER A 131 15.23 -7.06 16.64
C SER A 131 14.54 -5.79 17.15
N ASP A 132 15.27 -4.79 17.60
CA ASP A 132 14.68 -3.53 18.10
C ASP A 132 14.39 -2.51 16.99
N THR A 133 14.79 -2.78 15.73
CA THR A 133 14.45 -1.91 14.61
C THR A 133 12.93 -1.95 14.35
N PRO A 134 12.21 -0.82 14.45
CA PRO A 134 10.79 -0.77 14.09
C PRO A 134 10.61 -0.98 12.59
N ILE A 135 9.67 -1.86 12.21
CA ILE A 135 9.36 -2.15 10.81
C ILE A 135 7.98 -1.60 10.45
N VAL A 136 7.89 -0.91 9.31
CA VAL A 136 6.59 -0.55 8.70
C VAL A 136 6.49 -1.20 7.33
N VAL A 137 5.41 -1.95 7.10
CA VAL A 137 5.15 -2.64 5.84
C VAL A 137 3.94 -2.02 5.17
N PHE A 138 4.10 -1.61 3.91
CA PHE A 138 3.01 -1.15 3.06
C PHE A 138 2.66 -2.21 2.03
N SER A 139 1.37 -2.44 1.83
CA SER A 139 0.82 -3.26 0.75
C SER A 139 -0.52 -2.68 0.31
N HIS A 140 -1.07 -3.12 -0.83
CA HIS A 140 -2.43 -2.73 -1.18
C HIS A 140 -3.45 -3.67 -0.52
N ILE A 141 -3.33 -4.97 -0.77
CA ILE A 141 -4.20 -5.99 -0.18
C ILE A 141 -3.71 -6.32 1.25
N PRO A 142 -4.61 -6.59 2.22
CA PRO A 142 -4.21 -6.94 3.58
C PRO A 142 -3.25 -8.14 3.66
N LEU A 143 -2.21 -8.03 4.49
CA LEU A 143 -1.29 -9.13 4.84
C LEU A 143 -1.83 -10.08 5.93
N PHE A 144 -3.04 -9.84 6.39
CA PHE A 144 -3.73 -10.70 7.32
C PHE A 144 -5.08 -11.09 6.73
N ALA A 145 -5.54 -12.30 7.06
CA ALA A 145 -6.85 -12.76 6.65
C ALA A 145 -7.95 -12.01 7.41
N MET A 146 -8.54 -10.98 6.78
CA MET A 146 -9.75 -10.32 7.28
C MET A 146 -10.98 -11.17 6.96
N TYR A 147 -11.27 -11.27 5.66
CA TYR A 147 -12.39 -12.01 5.09
C TYR A 147 -11.93 -12.60 3.75
N PRO A 148 -11.26 -13.77 3.75
CA PRO A 148 -10.63 -14.32 2.55
C PRO A 148 -11.59 -14.53 1.37
N LYS A 149 -12.87 -14.83 1.66
CA LYS A 149 -13.92 -14.96 0.64
C LYS A 149 -14.20 -13.67 -0.14
N TRP A 150 -13.77 -12.51 0.38
CA TRP A 150 -13.94 -11.20 -0.25
C TRP A 150 -12.64 -10.68 -0.87
N GLY A 151 -11.60 -11.51 -0.96
CA GLY A 151 -10.29 -11.08 -1.48
C GLY A 151 -9.44 -10.28 -0.51
N TRP A 152 -9.90 -10.07 0.72
CA TRP A 152 -9.20 -9.29 1.75
C TRP A 152 -8.14 -10.12 2.48
N SER A 153 -7.27 -10.75 1.70
CA SER A 153 -6.16 -11.55 2.20
C SER A 153 -5.15 -11.77 1.08
N THR A 154 -3.88 -11.61 1.43
CA THR A 154 -2.76 -12.12 0.64
C THR A 154 -2.47 -13.56 1.08
N ASP A 155 -2.49 -14.51 0.14
CA ASP A 155 -2.49 -15.95 0.47
C ASP A 155 -1.19 -16.44 1.12
N ASP A 156 -0.05 -15.88 0.70
CA ASP A 156 1.27 -16.24 1.18
C ASP A 156 1.85 -15.25 2.20
N ALA A 157 1.04 -14.31 2.69
CA ALA A 157 1.48 -13.30 3.66
C ALA A 157 2.04 -13.89 4.95
N LEU A 158 1.56 -15.05 5.39
CA LEU A 158 2.09 -15.71 6.58
C LEU A 158 3.59 -16.00 6.49
N LYS A 159 4.15 -16.17 5.29
CA LYS A 159 5.59 -16.33 5.10
C LYS A 159 6.35 -15.05 5.47
N VAL A 160 5.86 -13.89 5.05
CA VAL A 160 6.44 -12.58 5.44
C VAL A 160 6.19 -12.30 6.92
N ILE A 161 4.98 -12.54 7.41
CA ILE A 161 4.64 -12.34 8.83
C ILE A 161 5.56 -13.20 9.74
N ALA A 162 5.85 -14.44 9.36
CA ALA A 162 6.79 -15.28 10.11
C ALA A 162 8.20 -14.70 10.18
N LEU A 163 8.67 -14.07 9.10
CA LEU A 163 9.98 -13.39 9.06
C LEU A 163 9.99 -12.15 9.98
N LEU A 164 8.88 -11.42 10.06
CA LEU A 164 8.77 -10.17 10.80
C LEU A 164 8.53 -10.35 12.31
N ARG A 165 8.09 -11.53 12.75
CA ARG A 165 7.80 -11.82 14.18
C ARG A 165 8.98 -11.61 15.12
N ARG A 166 10.22 -11.60 14.63
CA ARG A 166 11.43 -11.37 15.44
C ARG A 166 11.64 -9.92 15.87
N PHE A 167 10.92 -8.95 15.30
CA PHE A 167 11.10 -7.53 15.59
C PHE A 167 10.21 -7.07 16.73
N SER A 168 10.67 -6.21 17.62
CA SER A 168 9.90 -5.76 18.80
C SER A 168 8.61 -5.00 18.43
N SER A 169 8.57 -4.37 17.25
CA SER A 169 7.39 -3.65 16.75
C SER A 169 7.30 -3.71 15.22
N VAL A 170 6.13 -4.12 14.72
CA VAL A 170 5.81 -4.13 13.29
C VAL A 170 4.45 -3.50 13.04
N THR A 171 4.38 -2.59 12.08
CA THR A 171 3.13 -1.97 11.62
C THR A 171 2.90 -2.31 10.15
N CYS A 172 1.77 -2.93 9.83
CA CYS A 172 1.35 -3.19 8.45
C CYS A 172 0.22 -2.24 8.06
N LEU A 173 0.37 -1.52 6.96
CA LEU A 173 -0.56 -0.51 6.47
C LEU A 173 -1.05 -0.91 5.06
N ASN A 174 -2.37 -0.98 4.87
CA ASN A 174 -2.95 -1.38 3.59
C ASN A 174 -4.14 -0.54 3.10
N GLY A 175 -4.36 -0.56 1.78
CA GLY A 175 -5.53 -0.01 1.09
C GLY A 175 -6.64 -1.04 0.91
N HIS A 176 -7.25 -1.11 -0.28
CA HIS A 176 -8.19 -2.12 -0.79
C HIS A 176 -9.57 -2.24 -0.08
N VAL A 177 -9.62 -2.22 1.25
CA VAL A 177 -10.83 -2.49 2.05
C VAL A 177 -11.80 -1.28 2.05
N HIS A 178 -11.26 -0.09 1.77
CA HIS A 178 -11.96 1.21 1.80
C HIS A 178 -12.55 1.55 3.17
N GLN A 179 -12.06 0.92 4.24
CA GLN A 179 -12.58 1.07 5.59
C GLN A 179 -11.47 1.04 6.62
N LEU A 180 -11.66 1.84 7.66
CA LEU A 180 -10.80 1.79 8.82
C LEU A 180 -10.97 0.45 9.53
N PHE A 181 -9.87 -0.27 9.64
CA PHE A 181 -9.78 -1.50 10.39
C PHE A 181 -8.46 -1.53 11.14
N THR A 182 -8.45 -2.12 12.34
CA THR A 182 -7.22 -2.36 13.09
C THR A 182 -7.27 -3.73 13.77
N LYS A 183 -6.17 -4.47 13.72
CA LYS A 183 -5.98 -5.74 14.42
C LYS A 183 -4.54 -5.86 14.89
N THR A 184 -4.33 -6.46 16.04
CA THR A 184 -3.00 -6.80 16.54
C THR A 184 -2.87 -8.31 16.70
N ASP A 185 -1.75 -8.87 16.25
CA ASP A 185 -1.31 -10.25 16.50
C ASP A 185 0.11 -10.20 17.10
N GLY A 186 0.20 -10.36 18.41
CA GLY A 186 1.45 -10.20 19.15
C GLY A 186 2.04 -8.79 19.00
N ASN A 187 3.23 -8.74 18.42
CA ASN A 187 4.03 -7.54 18.13
C ASN A 187 3.70 -6.87 16.79
N ILE A 188 2.73 -7.40 16.04
CA ILE A 188 2.38 -6.92 14.71
C ILE A 188 0.99 -6.28 14.74
N THR A 189 0.90 -5.01 14.36
CA THR A 189 -0.37 -4.29 14.24
C THR A 189 -0.67 -4.00 12.78
N PHE A 190 -1.87 -4.35 12.35
CA PHE A 190 -2.40 -4.15 11.00
C PHE A 190 -3.39 -3.01 11.00
N HIS A 191 -3.27 -2.08 10.06
CA HIS A 191 -4.25 -1.04 9.80
C HIS A 191 -4.65 -1.00 8.34
N SER A 192 -5.94 -0.77 8.08
CA SER A 192 -6.44 -0.43 6.76
C SER A 192 -6.90 1.02 6.71
N ALA A 193 -6.50 1.71 5.65
CA ALA A 193 -6.93 3.08 5.36
C ALA A 193 -8.29 3.08 4.64
N THR A 194 -9.01 4.19 4.78
CA THR A 194 -10.19 4.45 3.96
C THR A 194 -9.81 5.05 2.60
N THR A 195 -10.77 5.17 1.71
CA THR A 195 -10.59 5.67 0.34
C THR A 195 -10.80 7.18 0.25
N THR A 196 -10.09 7.82 -0.67
CA THR A 196 -10.34 9.21 -1.08
C THR A 196 -11.44 9.31 -2.15
N ALA A 197 -11.79 8.20 -2.81
CA ALA A 197 -12.75 8.15 -3.89
C ALA A 197 -14.07 7.47 -3.48
N TYR A 198 -14.15 6.13 -3.48
CA TYR A 198 -15.41 5.39 -3.39
C TYR A 198 -15.60 4.62 -2.08
N PRO A 199 -16.41 5.08 -1.10
CA PRO A 199 -16.62 4.32 0.13
C PRO A 199 -17.36 2.99 -0.14
N LEU A 200 -16.79 1.85 0.26
CA LEU A 200 -17.46 0.54 0.18
C LEU A 200 -18.46 0.31 1.33
N PRO A 201 -19.45 -0.60 1.17
CA PRO A 201 -20.32 -1.09 2.24
C PRO A 201 -19.56 -1.57 3.49
N LYS A 202 -20.08 -1.32 4.70
CA LYS A 202 -19.52 -1.92 5.92
C LYS A 202 -19.58 -3.47 5.88
N PRO A 203 -18.59 -4.22 6.43
CA PRO A 203 -18.62 -5.67 6.50
C PRO A 203 -19.93 -6.16 7.12
N GLY A 204 -20.53 -7.20 6.52
CA GLY A 204 -21.80 -7.77 6.98
C GLY A 204 -23.06 -6.95 6.63
N ARG A 205 -22.98 -5.97 5.74
CA ARG A 205 -24.13 -5.19 5.24
C ARG A 205 -24.35 -5.31 3.72
N ALA A 206 -23.87 -6.39 3.11
CA ALA A 206 -24.14 -6.76 1.72
C ALA A 206 -25.07 -7.99 1.68
#